data_AF-A0A5C6EG37-F1
#
_entry.id   AF-A0A5C6EG37-F1
#
_cell.length_a   1.000
_cell.length_b   1.000
_cell.length_c   1.000
_cell.angle_alpha   90.00
_cell.angle_beta   90.00
_cell.angle_gamma   90.00
#
_symmetry.space_group_name_H-M   'P 1'
#
loop_
_entity.id
_entity.type
_entity.pdbx_description
1 polymer ?
#
loop_
_entity_poly.entity_id
_entity_poly.type
_entity_poly.pdbx_seq_one_letter_code
_entity_poly.pdbx_strand_id
1 'polypeptide(L)' 'MLDGIRLSKDQTAVVVPGIDSEGRKHVLDFALGSSENLEVSRELMSRIVKRFFTCEHR' A
#
# COMPACT_ATOMS: atom_id res chain seq x y z
N MET A 1 -1.20 -7.41 1.62
CA MET A 1 -0.62 -7.61 0.27
C MET A 1 -0.32 -6.22 -0.28
N LEU A 2 0.87 -6.03 -0.86
CA LEU A 2 1.23 -4.82 -1.59
C LEU A 2 1.29 -5.21 -3.07
N ASP A 3 0.81 -4.36 -3.96
CA ASP A 3 0.85 -4.63 -5.40
C ASP A 3 1.45 -3.44 -6.15
N GLY A 4 2.27 -3.73 -7.17
CA GLY A 4 3.02 -2.75 -7.94
C GLY A 4 2.37 -2.50 -9.29
N ILE A 5 1.80 -1.31 -9.49
CA ILE A 5 1.24 -0.88 -10.77
C ILE A 5 2.29 -0.05 -11.50
N ARG A 6 2.84 -0.59 -12.59
CA ARG A 6 3.80 0.14 -13.43
C ARG A 6 3.08 1.18 -14.28
N LEU A 7 3.31 2.46 -14.00
CA LEU A 7 2.69 3.58 -14.71
C LEU A 7 3.52 4.03 -15.91
N SER A 8 4.84 3.92 -15.84
CA SER A 8 5.78 4.30 -16.91
C SER A 8 7.10 3.55 -16.75
N LYS A 9 8.05 3.78 -17.68
CA LYS A 9 9.35 3.09 -17.66
C LYS A 9 10.11 3.30 -16.34
N ASP A 10 9.96 4.49 -15.75
CA ASP A 10 10.64 4.97 -14.54
C ASP A 10 9.68 5.29 -13.37
N GLN A 11 8.41 4.86 -13.45
CA GLN A 11 7.42 5.10 -12.39
C GLN A 11 6.56 3.87 -12.12
N THR A 12 6.51 3.50 -10.85
CA THR A 12 5.68 2.43 -10.30
C THR A 12 4.91 2.97 -9.11
N ALA A 13 3.59 2.75 -9.11
CA ALA A 13 2.74 2.98 -7.96
C ALA A 13 2.66 1.69 -7.13
N VAL A 14 3.09 1.73 -5.89
CA VAL A 14 2.84 0.66 -4.91
C VAL A 14 1.51 0.95 -4.25
N VAL A 15 0.51 0.11 -4.52
CA VAL A 15 -0.85 0.22 -3.98
C VAL A 15 -1.09 -0.80 -2.90
N VAL A 16 -1.94 -0.43 -1.94
CA VAL A 16 -2.44 -1.36 -0.91
C VAL A 16 -3.90 -1.64 -1.16
N PRO A 17 -4.20 -2.81 -1.74
CA PRO A 17 -5.57 -3.29 -1.83
C PRO A 17 -6.02 -3.87 -0.48
N GLY A 18 -7.23 -3.49 -0.06
CA GLY A 18 -7.99 -4.11 1.01
C GLY A 18 -9.26 -4.77 0.47
N ILE A 19 -9.77 -5.77 1.18
CA ILE A 19 -11.07 -6.39 0.93
C ILE A 19 -11.98 -6.00 2.08
N ASP A 20 -13.14 -5.41 1.79
CA ASP A 20 -14.15 -5.14 2.83
C ASP A 20 -14.91 -6.42 3.23
N SER A 21 -15.71 -6.35 4.30
CA SER A 21 -16.53 -7.47 4.77
C SER A 21 -17.59 -7.94 3.77
N GLU A 22 -17.85 -7.15 2.72
CA GLU A 22 -18.77 -7.46 1.62
C GLU A 22 -18.03 -8.08 0.41
N GLY A 23 -16.72 -8.31 0.52
CA GLY A 23 -15.90 -8.93 -0.53
C GLY A 23 -15.47 -7.97 -1.65
N ARG A 24 -15.65 -6.65 -1.47
CA ARG A 24 -15.27 -5.65 -2.47
C ARG A 24 -13.82 -5.19 -2.27
N LYS A 25 -13.11 -5.04 -3.39
CA LYS A 25 -11.74 -4.51 -3.43
C LYS A 25 -11.76 -2.99 -3.28
N HIS A 26 -11.00 -2.48 -2.32
CA HIS A 26 -10.77 -1.05 -2.11
C HIS A 26 -9.28 -0.75 -2.12
N VAL A 27 -8.89 0.39 -2.70
CA VAL A 27 -7.52 0.89 -2.59
C VAL A 27 -7.43 1.71 -1.31
N LEU A 28 -6.65 1.23 -0.34
CA LEU A 28 -6.53 1.85 0.99
C LEU A 28 -5.50 2.98 1.00
N ASP A 29 -4.39 2.81 0.30
CA ASP A 29 -3.36 3.83 0.11
C ASP A 29 -2.48 3.48 -1.09
N PHE A 30 -1.70 4.44 -1.57
CA PHE A 30 -0.69 4.23 -2.60
C PHE A 30 0.54 5.13 -2.40
N ALA A 31 1.69 4.70 -2.91
CA ALA A 31 2.91 5.48 -2.96
C ALA A 31 3.53 5.39 -4.35
N LEU A 32 4.07 6.50 -4.83
CA LEU A 32 4.78 6.57 -6.11
C LEU A 32 6.28 6.46 -5.86
N GLY A 33 6.93 5.58 -6.61
CA GLY A 33 8.38 5.44 -6.59
C GLY A 33 8.91 5.03 -7.97
N SER A 34 10.21 5.17 -8.17
CA SER A 34 10.84 4.73 -9.44
C SER A 34 10.95 3.21 -9.58
N SER A 35 10.81 2.49 -8.46
CA SER A 35 10.79 1.03 -8.38
C SER A 35 10.06 0.60 -7.09
N GLU A 36 9.69 -0.68 -7.01
CA GLU A 36 9.19 -1.30 -5.78
C GLU A 36 10.36 -1.45 -4.80
N ASN A 37 10.66 -0.37 -4.06
CA ASN A 37 11.77 -0.31 -3.11
C ASN A 37 11.26 -0.48 -1.67
N LEU A 38 12.04 -1.14 -0.83
CA LEU A 38 11.76 -1.40 0.59
C LEU A 38 11.41 -0.12 1.35
N GLU A 39 12.06 1.00 1.06
CA GLU A 39 11.74 2.30 1.68
C GLU A 39 10.32 2.77 1.35
N VAL A 40 9.92 2.69 0.08
CA VAL A 40 8.57 3.07 -0.37
C VAL A 40 7.52 2.17 0.28
N SER A 41 7.79 0.87 0.37
CA SER A 41 6.92 -0.10 1.04
C SER A 41 6.85 0.13 2.56
N ARG A 42 7.96 0.50 3.21
CA ARG A 42 7.99 0.80 4.66
C ARG A 42 7.25 2.09 4.99
N GLU A 43 7.42 3.13 4.20
CA GLU A 43 6.67 4.39 4.31
C GLU A 43 5.16 4.12 4.17
N LEU A 44 4.77 3.42 3.11
CA LEU A 44 3.37 3.06 2.83
C LEU A 44 2.77 2.26 3.99
N MET A 45 3.48 1.23 4.49
CA MET A 45 3.04 0.43 5.63
C MET A 45 2.93 1.26 6.92
N SER A 46 3.86 2.17 7.19
CA SER A 46 3.80 3.05 8.37
C SER A 46 2.56 3.95 8.34
N ARG A 47 2.22 4.49 7.17
CA ARG A 47 1.00 5.31 6.99
C ARG A 47 -0.28 4.50 7.15
N ILE A 48 -0.31 3.29 6.61
CA ILE A 48 -1.48 2.40 6.72
C ILE A 48 -1.70 1.92 8.15
N VAL A 49 -0.64 1.54 8.86
CA VAL A 49 -0.74 1.19 10.27
C VAL A 49 -1.30 2.38 11.04
N LYS A 50 -0.72 3.57 10.87
CA LYS A 50 -1.20 4.78 11.54
C LYS A 50 -2.68 5.13 11.23
N ARG A 51 -3.16 4.86 10.02
CA ARG A 51 -4.53 5.21 9.58
C ARG A 51 -5.58 4.16 9.88
N PHE A 52 -5.26 2.89 9.69
CA PHE A 52 -6.25 1.80 9.63
C PHE A 52 -6.00 0.70 10.67
N PHE A 53 -4.81 0.63 11.24
CA PHE A 53 -4.47 -0.35 12.27
C PHE A 53 -3.91 0.37 13.49
N THR A 54 -4.78 0.85 14.38
CA THR A 54 -4.41 0.91 15.79
C THR A 54 -4.07 -0.52 16.22
N CYS A 55 -2.80 -0.90 16.07
CA CYS A 55 -2.31 -2.20 16.51
C CYS A 55 -2.56 -2.32 18.01
N GLU A 56 -3.64 -2.98 18.41
CA GLU A 56 -3.59 -3.81 19.61
C GLU A 56 -2.64 -4.97 19.28
N HIS A 57 -1.35 -4.74 19.53
CA HIS A 57 -0.37 -5.80 19.65
C HIS A 57 -0.85 -6.69 20.81
N ARG A 58 -1.36 -7.88 20.51
CA ARG A 58 -1.72 -8.90 21.49
C ARG A 58 -0.75 -10.05 21.42
#